data_AF-A0A3P3R5Y9-F1
#
_entry.id   AF-A0A3P3R5Y9-F1
#
_cell.length_a   1.000
_cell.length_b   1.000
_cell.length_c   1.000
_cell.angle_alpha   90.00
_cell.angle_beta   90.00
_cell.angle_gamma   90.00
#
_symmetry.space_group_name_H-M   'P 1'
#
loop_
_entity.id
_entity.type
_entity.pdbx_description
1 polymer ?
#
loop_
_entity_poly.entity_id
_entity_poly.type
_entity_poly.pdbx_seq_one_letter_code
_entity_poly.pdbx_strand_id
1 'polypeptide(L)'
;MPRIRYEKTETYEILVDGDNSIFDTYKDLFLLAASVGYNRSQFDDNPGKGDEIPWRILRNNPQNLVVAMSIAYAHTEDYETLVDEDMQVDILQKYASAGIDIIRSQVVEQPGDPLDNMIEFLRRNRDIESEEERISVLEEIEREFQG
;
A
#
# COMPACT_ATOMS: atom_id res chain seq x y z
N MET A 1 -6.34 8.51 21.05
CA MET A 1 -6.48 7.80 19.76
C MET A 1 -5.55 8.46 18.78
N PRO A 2 -4.69 7.67 18.11
CA PRO A 2 -3.71 8.20 17.17
C PRO A 2 -4.37 8.87 15.97
N ARG A 3 -3.56 9.64 15.25
CA ARG A 3 -3.93 10.28 13.99
C ARG A 3 -2.87 9.90 12.97
N ILE A 4 -3.32 9.46 11.81
CA ILE A 4 -2.45 9.20 10.66
C ILE A 4 -2.08 10.55 10.09
N ARG A 5 -0.78 10.81 9.95
CA ARG A 5 -0.27 11.97 9.24
C ARG A 5 0.15 11.54 7.85
N TYR A 6 -0.12 12.37 6.86
CA TYR A 6 0.31 12.15 5.50
C TYR A 6 0.63 13.47 4.82
N GLU A 7 1.51 13.44 3.83
CA GLU A 7 1.71 14.58 2.95
C GLU A 7 0.55 14.64 1.95
N LYS A 8 -0.23 15.72 2.00
CA LYS A 8 -1.31 15.94 1.05
C LYS A 8 -0.71 16.47 -0.26
N THR A 9 -0.38 15.54 -1.15
CA THR A 9 0.18 15.83 -2.47
C THR A 9 -0.91 16.01 -3.51
N GLU A 10 -0.56 16.59 -4.66
CA GLU A 10 -1.43 16.68 -5.85
C GLU A 10 -1.95 15.30 -6.31
N THR A 11 -1.22 14.22 -6.00
CA THR A 11 -1.66 12.85 -6.24
C THR A 11 -2.99 12.52 -5.57
N TYR A 12 -3.22 13.01 -4.34
CA TYR A 12 -4.51 12.83 -3.67
C TYR A 12 -5.60 13.64 -4.34
N GLU A 13 -5.31 14.87 -4.76
CA GLU A 13 -6.27 15.72 -5.46
C GLU A 13 -6.72 15.07 -6.78
N ILE A 14 -5.78 14.54 -7.56
CA ILE A 14 -6.07 13.90 -8.85
C ILE A 14 -6.83 12.58 -8.66
N LEU A 15 -6.41 11.73 -7.73
CA LEU A 15 -6.93 10.36 -7.63
C LEU A 15 -8.18 10.24 -6.73
N VAL A 16 -8.48 11.24 -5.91
CA VAL A 16 -9.63 11.24 -4.99
C VAL A 16 -10.64 12.34 -5.32
N ASP A 17 -10.20 13.58 -5.54
CA ASP A 17 -11.09 14.73 -5.74
C ASP A 17 -11.29 15.11 -7.22
N GLY A 18 -10.49 14.53 -8.13
CA GLY A 18 -10.48 14.85 -9.55
C GLY A 18 -11.70 14.32 -10.32
N ASP A 19 -11.93 14.85 -11.51
CA ASP A 19 -13.06 14.44 -12.38
C ASP A 19 -13.04 12.95 -12.75
N ASN A 20 -11.84 12.35 -12.80
CA ASN A 20 -11.61 10.92 -13.02
C ASN A 20 -11.13 10.23 -11.72
N SER A 21 -11.67 10.63 -10.56
CA SER A 21 -11.33 10.04 -9.27
C SER A 21 -11.43 8.52 -9.31
N ILE A 22 -10.38 7.84 -8.84
CA ILE A 22 -10.33 6.38 -8.77
C ILE A 22 -10.79 5.92 -7.37
N PHE A 23 -10.50 6.71 -6.35
CA PHE A 23 -10.82 6.39 -4.96
C PHE A 23 -11.93 7.31 -4.45
N ASP A 24 -12.89 6.73 -3.73
CA ASP A 24 -13.96 7.50 -3.11
C ASP A 24 -13.47 8.32 -1.91
N THR A 25 -12.37 7.89 -1.27
CA THR A 25 -11.87 8.56 -0.07
C THR A 25 -10.34 8.54 0.04
N TYR A 26 -9.80 9.56 0.71
CA TYR A 26 -8.38 9.69 1.03
C TYR A 26 -7.82 8.50 1.82
N LYS A 27 -8.61 7.90 2.71
CA LYS A 27 -8.17 6.73 3.49
C LYS A 27 -7.94 5.50 2.60
N ASP A 28 -8.65 5.37 1.48
CA ASP A 28 -8.54 4.21 0.60
C ASP A 28 -7.27 4.31 -0.23
N LEU A 29 -6.98 5.50 -0.77
CA LEU A 29 -5.69 5.78 -1.40
C LEU A 29 -4.52 5.67 -0.41
N PHE A 30 -4.69 6.16 0.83
CA PHE A 30 -3.67 6.03 1.88
C PHE A 30 -3.34 4.56 2.17
N LEU A 31 -4.35 3.70 2.31
CA LEU A 31 -4.15 2.27 2.56
C LEU A 31 -3.50 1.56 1.38
N LEU A 32 -3.90 1.90 0.14
CA LEU A 32 -3.20 1.39 -1.04
C LEU A 32 -1.74 1.83 -1.05
N ALA A 33 -1.47 3.11 -0.78
CA ALA A 33 -0.11 3.63 -0.69
C ALA A 33 0.71 2.87 0.38
N ALA A 34 0.17 2.67 1.58
CA ALA A 34 0.84 1.87 2.61
C ALA A 34 1.16 0.45 2.11
N SER A 35 0.23 -0.16 1.39
CA SER A 35 0.39 -1.51 0.84
C SER A 35 1.46 -1.56 -0.26
N VAL A 36 1.51 -0.53 -1.12
CA VAL A 36 2.54 -0.37 -2.17
C VAL A 36 3.92 -0.15 -1.57
N GLY A 37 4.05 0.74 -0.58
CA GLY A 37 5.30 0.97 0.12
C GLY A 37 5.81 -0.31 0.77
N TYR A 38 4.93 -1.03 1.48
CA TYR A 38 5.27 -2.32 2.09
C TYR A 38 5.72 -3.36 1.04
N ASN A 39 4.95 -3.54 -0.02
CA ASN A 39 5.28 -4.47 -1.11
C ASN A 39 6.65 -4.16 -1.75
N ARG A 40 7.04 -2.89 -1.82
CA ARG A 40 8.34 -2.46 -2.36
C ARG A 40 9.44 -2.37 -1.32
N SER A 41 9.17 -2.74 -0.06
CA SER A 41 10.10 -2.58 1.07
C SER A 41 10.65 -1.15 1.19
N GLN A 42 9.82 -0.15 0.89
CA GLN A 42 10.18 1.27 0.97
C GLN A 42 9.30 1.97 1.99
N PHE A 43 9.91 2.71 2.90
CA PHE A 43 9.24 3.54 3.88
C PHE A 43 10.03 4.83 4.11
N ASP A 44 9.35 5.87 4.56
CA ASP A 44 9.95 7.17 4.87
C ASP A 44 9.67 7.52 6.33
N ASP A 45 10.74 7.72 7.11
CA ASP A 45 10.67 8.08 8.53
C ASP A 45 10.06 9.47 8.78
N ASN A 46 9.87 10.28 7.73
CA ASN A 46 9.23 11.60 7.79
C ASN A 46 7.96 11.65 6.93
N PRO A 47 6.87 10.97 7.34
CA PRO A 47 5.67 10.73 6.53
C PRO A 47 4.78 11.95 6.22
N GLY A 48 5.33 13.16 6.29
CA GLY A 48 4.64 14.40 5.99
C GLY A 48 3.87 15.00 7.17
N LYS A 49 3.51 16.28 7.01
CA LYS A 49 2.71 17.03 7.99
C LYS A 49 1.58 17.81 7.32
N GLY A 50 1.22 17.45 6.09
CA GLY A 50 0.24 18.16 5.27
C GLY A 50 -1.17 18.08 5.82
N ASP A 51 -1.64 16.88 6.19
CA ASP A 51 -3.01 16.67 6.69
C ASP A 51 -3.11 15.40 7.57
N GLU A 52 -4.28 15.17 8.18
CA GLU A 52 -4.50 14.09 9.15
C GLU A 52 -5.81 13.30 8.95
N ILE A 53 -5.71 11.98 8.98
CA ILE A 53 -6.86 11.07 9.02
C ILE A 53 -7.03 10.54 10.45
N PRO A 54 -8.19 10.75 11.12
CA PRO A 54 -8.42 10.16 12.43
C PRO A 54 -8.38 8.62 12.35
N TRP A 55 -7.57 7.96 13.20
CA TRP A 55 -7.42 6.48 13.16
C TRP A 55 -8.76 5.72 13.20
N ARG A 56 -9.73 6.26 13.96
CA ARG A 56 -11.09 5.72 14.05
C ARG A 56 -11.75 5.51 12.67
N ILE A 57 -11.42 6.31 11.68
CA ILE A 57 -11.96 6.21 10.32
C ILE A 57 -11.53 4.91 9.63
N LEU A 58 -10.28 4.47 9.84
CA LEU A 58 -9.82 3.15 9.36
C LEU A 58 -10.38 2.04 10.25
N ARG A 59 -10.23 2.17 11.58
CA ARG A 59 -10.64 1.14 12.55
C ARG A 59 -12.12 0.74 12.47
N ASN A 60 -12.99 1.65 12.07
CA ASN A 60 -14.43 1.38 11.93
C ASN A 60 -14.76 0.44 10.75
N ASN A 61 -13.81 0.16 9.86
CA ASN A 61 -13.94 -0.86 8.83
C ASN A 61 -13.01 -2.05 9.19
N PRO A 62 -13.56 -3.25 9.47
CA PRO A 62 -12.76 -4.43 9.81
C PRO A 62 -11.72 -4.81 8.76
N GLN A 63 -11.99 -4.62 7.47
CA GLN A 63 -11.05 -4.96 6.40
C GLN A 63 -9.84 -4.01 6.41
N ASN A 64 -10.09 -2.71 6.57
CA ASN A 64 -9.03 -1.69 6.70
C ASN A 64 -8.14 -1.98 7.90
N LEU A 65 -8.75 -2.40 9.01
CA LEU A 65 -8.04 -2.74 10.24
C LEU A 65 -7.15 -3.99 10.06
N VAL A 66 -7.66 -5.03 9.40
CA VAL A 66 -6.88 -6.23 9.09
C VAL A 66 -5.66 -5.88 8.23
N VAL A 67 -5.81 -5.08 7.17
CA VAL A 67 -4.68 -4.65 6.34
C VAL A 67 -3.64 -3.91 7.17
N ALA A 68 -4.07 -2.97 8.01
CA ALA A 68 -3.18 -2.20 8.86
C ALA A 68 -2.40 -3.08 9.85
N MET A 69 -3.10 -3.99 10.54
CA MET A 69 -2.50 -4.96 11.45
C MET A 69 -1.51 -5.88 10.74
N SER A 70 -1.85 -6.37 9.54
CA SER A 70 -0.99 -7.24 8.75
C SER A 70 0.32 -6.56 8.36
N ILE A 71 0.26 -5.31 7.89
CA ILE A 71 1.47 -4.54 7.55
C ILE A 71 2.32 -4.28 8.80
N ALA A 72 1.70 -3.88 9.91
CA ALA A 72 2.41 -3.59 11.16
C ALA A 72 3.10 -4.84 11.72
N TYR A 73 2.37 -5.97 11.77
CA TYR A 73 2.91 -7.25 12.21
C TYR A 73 4.03 -7.73 11.29
N ALA A 74 3.84 -7.66 9.98
CA ALA A 74 4.85 -8.16 9.04
C ALA A 74 6.14 -7.30 9.04
N HIS A 75 6.05 -6.01 9.39
CA HIS A 75 7.22 -5.16 9.57
C HIS A 75 8.04 -5.48 10.84
N THR A 76 7.36 -5.93 11.91
CA THR A 76 7.95 -6.00 13.25
C THR A 76 8.16 -7.41 13.77
N GLU A 77 7.41 -8.38 13.22
CA GLU A 77 7.29 -9.75 13.72
C GLU A 77 6.83 -9.83 15.19
N ASP A 78 6.16 -8.78 15.69
CA ASP A 78 5.70 -8.67 17.09
C ASP A 78 4.17 -8.74 17.16
N TYR A 79 3.62 -9.67 17.96
CA TYR A 79 2.17 -9.82 18.10
C TYR A 79 1.50 -8.66 18.86
N GLU A 80 2.25 -7.91 19.67
CA GLU A 80 1.73 -6.73 20.37
C GLU A 80 1.25 -5.66 19.37
N THR A 81 1.83 -5.65 18.16
CA THR A 81 1.43 -4.75 17.07
C THR A 81 0.00 -4.97 16.60
N LEU A 82 -0.60 -6.13 16.88
CA LEU A 82 -1.98 -6.42 16.50
C LEU A 82 -2.97 -5.60 17.33
N VAL A 83 -2.57 -5.11 18.51
CA VAL A 83 -3.43 -4.34 19.41
C VAL A 83 -2.91 -2.93 19.70
N ASP A 84 -1.64 -2.66 19.43
CA ASP A 84 -1.04 -1.33 19.58
C ASP A 84 -1.41 -0.41 18.39
N GLU A 85 -2.45 0.40 18.58
CA GLU A 85 -2.91 1.38 17.57
C GLU A 85 -1.84 2.43 17.22
N ASP A 86 -1.00 2.84 18.18
CA ASP A 86 0.02 3.87 17.94
C ASP A 86 1.13 3.32 17.03
N MET A 87 1.54 2.07 17.27
CA MET A 87 2.54 1.42 16.43
C MET A 87 2.00 1.05 15.04
N GLN A 88 0.74 0.62 14.95
CA GLN A 88 0.07 0.44 13.66
C GLN A 88 0.08 1.73 12.85
N VAL A 89 -0.32 2.86 13.47
CA VAL A 89 -0.35 4.14 12.77
C VAL A 89 1.04 4.59 12.34
N ASP A 90 2.06 4.48 13.20
CA ASP A 90 3.44 4.88 12.86
C ASP A 90 4.01 4.08 11.68
N ILE A 91 3.79 2.77 11.64
CA ILE A 91 4.28 1.93 10.54
C ILE A 91 3.54 2.26 9.24
N LEU A 92 2.21 2.38 9.29
CA LEU A 92 1.41 2.65 8.10
C LEU A 92 1.77 3.98 7.45
N GLN A 93 1.94 5.05 8.23
CA GLN A 93 2.25 6.37 7.67
C GLN A 93 3.60 6.36 6.94
N LYS A 94 4.61 5.67 7.47
CA LYS A 94 5.95 5.58 6.86
C LYS A 94 5.90 4.85 5.52
N TYR A 95 5.18 3.73 5.46
CA TYR A 95 4.98 3.01 4.20
C TYR A 95 4.11 3.80 3.21
N ALA A 96 3.06 4.46 3.69
CA ALA A 96 2.18 5.26 2.83
C ALA A 96 2.91 6.44 2.18
N SER A 97 3.84 7.07 2.92
CA SER A 97 4.66 8.16 2.39
C SER A 97 5.52 7.71 1.20
N ALA A 98 6.24 6.58 1.33
CA ALA A 98 6.99 6.04 0.20
C ALA A 98 6.07 5.53 -0.92
N GLY A 99 4.96 4.88 -0.56
CA GLY A 99 4.02 4.32 -1.52
C GLY A 99 3.31 5.36 -2.38
N ILE A 100 2.97 6.54 -1.83
CA ILE A 100 2.32 7.59 -2.61
C ILE A 100 3.27 8.18 -3.66
N ASP A 101 4.57 8.26 -3.37
CA ASP A 101 5.58 8.67 -4.35
C ASP A 101 5.71 7.65 -5.50
N ILE A 102 5.65 6.36 -5.17
CA ILE A 102 5.63 5.29 -6.18
C ILE A 102 4.38 5.43 -7.06
N ILE A 103 3.20 5.56 -6.45
CA ILE A 103 1.93 5.74 -7.17
C ILE A 103 1.99 7.00 -8.06
N ARG A 104 2.49 8.13 -7.54
CA ARG A 104 2.66 9.36 -8.32
C ARG A 104 3.46 9.10 -9.59
N SER A 105 4.65 8.51 -9.45
CA SER A 105 5.56 8.27 -10.57
C SER A 105 5.03 7.25 -11.58
N GLN A 106 4.27 6.25 -11.14
CA GLN A 106 3.81 5.14 -11.99
C GLN A 106 2.39 5.32 -12.55
N VAL A 107 1.61 6.23 -11.98
CA VAL A 107 0.20 6.43 -12.35
C VAL A 107 -0.07 7.84 -12.82
N VAL A 108 0.29 8.85 -12.01
CA VAL A 108 -0.09 10.24 -12.26
C VAL A 108 0.83 10.93 -13.25
N GLU A 109 2.15 10.72 -13.11
CA GLU A 109 3.15 11.34 -13.99
C GLU A 109 3.30 10.59 -15.34
N GLN A 110 2.59 9.46 -15.50
CA GLN A 110 2.61 8.70 -16.75
C GLN A 110 1.67 9.33 -17.79
N PRO A 111 2.05 9.35 -19.08
CA PRO A 111 1.17 9.80 -20.15
C PRO A 111 -0.10 8.95 -20.21
N GLY A 112 -1.25 9.58 -20.47
CA GLY A 112 -2.53 8.88 -20.67
C GLY A 112 -3.53 9.13 -19.53
N ASP A 113 -4.52 8.26 -19.42
CA ASP A 113 -5.55 8.35 -18.38
C ASP A 113 -5.06 7.69 -17.07
N PRO A 114 -5.20 8.34 -15.90
CA PRO A 114 -4.76 7.79 -14.63
C PRO A 114 -5.40 6.45 -14.25
N LEU A 115 -6.65 6.17 -14.64
CA LEU A 115 -7.30 4.90 -14.36
C LEU A 115 -6.64 3.76 -15.14
N ASP A 116 -6.37 3.98 -16.42
CA ASP A 116 -5.65 2.99 -17.25
C ASP A 116 -4.25 2.72 -16.69
N ASN A 117 -3.53 3.78 -16.31
CA ASN A 117 -2.21 3.66 -15.69
C ASN A 117 -2.27 2.90 -14.35
N MET A 118 -3.29 3.14 -13.53
CA MET A 118 -3.50 2.42 -12.27
C MET A 118 -3.80 0.92 -12.52
N ILE A 119 -4.63 0.60 -13.50
CA ILE A 119 -4.93 -0.79 -13.89
C ILE A 119 -3.64 -1.50 -14.32
N GLU A 120 -2.82 -0.86 -15.16
CA GLU A 120 -1.53 -1.41 -15.56
C GLU A 120 -0.59 -1.59 -14.38
N PHE A 121 -0.49 -0.59 -13.50
CA PHE A 121 0.32 -0.67 -12.29
C PHE A 121 -0.09 -1.88 -11.44
N LEU A 122 -1.39 -2.07 -11.18
CA LEU A 122 -1.88 -3.22 -10.40
C LEU A 122 -1.62 -4.56 -11.10
N ARG A 123 -1.76 -4.64 -12.42
CA ARG A 123 -1.44 -5.86 -13.20
C ARG A 123 0.03 -6.24 -13.05
N ARG A 124 0.95 -5.29 -13.26
CA ARG A 124 2.39 -5.52 -13.13
C ARG A 124 2.78 -6.01 -11.73
N ASN A 125 2.11 -5.53 -10.68
CA ASN A 125 2.38 -5.98 -9.31
C ASN A 125 1.71 -7.33 -8.96
N ARG A 126 0.74 -7.80 -9.75
CA ARG A 126 0.15 -9.14 -9.60
C ARG A 126 1.04 -10.23 -10.19
N ASP A 127 1.78 -9.92 -11.24
CA ASP A 127 2.58 -10.90 -11.98
C ASP A 127 3.92 -11.25 -11.29
N ILE A 128 4.34 -10.48 -10.28
CA ILE A 128 5.60 -10.69 -9.53
C ILE A 128 5.56 -11.98 -8.69
N GLU A 129 4.40 -12.42 -8.20
CA GLU A 129 4.24 -13.72 -7.50
C GLU A 129 4.07 -14.90 -8.48
N SER A 130 4.13 -14.68 -9.79
CA SER A 130 3.45 -15.59 -10.73
C SER A 130 4.34 -16.24 -11.80
N GLU A 131 5.54 -15.76 -12.10
CA GLU A 131 6.39 -16.43 -13.10
C GLU A 131 7.55 -17.20 -12.47
N GLU A 132 8.31 -16.58 -11.56
CA GLU A 132 9.46 -17.24 -10.91
C GLU A 132 9.03 -18.36 -9.95
N GLU A 133 7.96 -18.18 -9.17
CA GLU A 133 7.43 -19.24 -8.31
C GLU A 133 6.83 -20.40 -9.12
N ARG A 134 6.13 -20.11 -10.23
CA ARG A 134 5.59 -21.17 -11.10
C ARG A 134 6.70 -21.95 -11.81
N ILE A 135 7.74 -21.28 -12.27
CA ILE A 135 8.90 -21.93 -12.89
C ILE A 135 9.63 -22.79 -11.85
N SER A 136 9.89 -22.26 -10.65
CA SER A 136 10.55 -23.01 -9.57
C SER A 136 9.75 -24.26 -9.16
N VAL A 137 8.43 -24.16 -9.04
CA VAL A 137 7.57 -25.31 -8.69
C VAL A 137 7.58 -26.37 -9.81
N LEU A 138 7.56 -25.96 -11.08
CA LEU A 138 7.65 -26.90 -12.20
C LEU A 138 9.01 -27.60 -12.27
N GLU A 139 10.10 -26.86 -12.04
CA GLU A 139 11.47 -27.41 -11.97
C GLU A 139 11.68 -28.37 -10.80
N GLU A 140 10.98 -28.17 -9.68
CA GLU A 140 11.00 -29.05 -8.52
C GLU A 140 10.24 -30.36 -8.83
N ILE A 141 9.04 -30.23 -9.41
CA ILE A 141 8.24 -31.38 -9.85
C ILE A 141 9.01 -32.23 -10.87
N GLU A 142 9.64 -31.63 -11.88
CA GLU A 142 10.42 -32.39 -12.89
C GLU A 142 11.61 -33.15 -12.28
N ARG A 143 12.26 -32.59 -11.26
CA ARG A 143 13.34 -33.29 -10.53
C ARG A 143 12.84 -34.50 -9.77
N GLU A 144 11.68 -34.42 -9.14
CA GLU A 144 11.08 -35.54 -8.40
C GLU A 144 10.61 -36.67 -9.32
N PHE A 145 10.19 -36.37 -10.56
CA PHE A 145 9.78 -37.39 -11.53
C PHE A 145 10.95 -38.05 -12.29
N GLN A 146 12.16 -37.50 -12.19
CA GLN A 146 13.37 -38.04 -12.83
C GLN A 146 14.33 -38.77 -11.87
N GLY A 147 14.04 -38.80 -10.56
CA GLY A 147 14.75 -39.58 -9.54
C GLY A 147 14.05 -40.88 -9.20
#